data_AF-A0A949P7K7-F1
#
_entry.id   AF-A0A949P7K7-F1
#
_cell.length_a   1.000
_cell.length_b   1.000
_cell.length_c   1.000
_cell.angle_alpha   90.00
_cell.angle_beta   90.00
_cell.angle_gamma   90.00
#
_symmetry.space_group_name_H-M   'P 1'
#
loop_
_entity.id
_entity.type
_entity.pdbx_description
1 polymer ?
#
loop_
_entity_poly.entity_id
_entity_poly.type
_entity_poly.pdbx_seq_one_letter_code
_entity_poly.pdbx_strand_id
1 'polypeptide(L)' 'MAARTPAESKAPAKKPRTRTARKNEPQIVVRGAREHNLKNVNVELPRDKLIVFTGLSGSGKSSLAFDTIYAEGQRRYVE' A
#
# COMPACT_ATOMS: atom_id res chain seq x y z
N MET A 1 -11.58 55.58 -11.28
CA MET A 1 -11.51 54.52 -10.24
C MET A 1 -12.27 53.30 -10.74
N ALA A 2 -11.58 52.25 -11.15
CA ALA A 2 -12.07 50.87 -11.13
C ALA A 2 -10.86 49.97 -11.36
N ALA A 3 -10.39 49.34 -10.28
CA ALA A 3 -9.22 48.49 -10.26
C ALA A 3 -9.43 47.26 -11.15
N ARG A 4 -8.46 46.96 -12.02
CA ARG A 4 -8.35 45.66 -12.66
C ARG A 4 -7.90 44.66 -11.60
N THR A 5 -8.76 43.73 -11.21
CA THR A 5 -8.38 42.58 -10.38
C THR A 5 -7.55 41.60 -11.23
N PRO A 6 -6.38 41.13 -10.74
CA PRO A 6 -5.62 40.08 -11.43
C PRO A 6 -6.35 38.75 -11.30
N ALA A 7 -6.54 38.07 -12.42
CA ALA A 7 -7.02 36.70 -12.45
C ALA A 7 -6.05 35.78 -11.67
N GLU A 8 -6.57 35.11 -10.65
CA GLU A 8 -5.87 34.14 -9.83
C GLU A 8 -5.47 32.94 -10.71
N SER A 9 -4.19 32.81 -11.03
CA SER A 9 -3.68 31.66 -11.76
C SER A 9 -3.76 30.43 -10.86
N LYS A 10 -4.81 29.63 -11.04
CA LYS A 10 -4.98 28.35 -10.37
C LYS A 10 -3.84 27.43 -10.81
N ALA A 11 -2.83 27.28 -9.95
CA ALA A 11 -1.71 26.37 -10.18
C ALA A 11 -2.26 24.96 -10.45
N PRO A 12 -1.78 24.25 -11.48
CA PRO A 12 -2.30 22.93 -11.78
C PRO A 12 -1.96 22.01 -10.61
N ALA A 13 -3.00 21.44 -9.99
CA ALA A 13 -2.86 20.39 -8.99
C ALA A 13 -1.98 19.28 -9.58
N LYS A 14 -0.76 19.13 -9.05
CA LYS A 14 0.17 18.07 -9.45
C LYS A 14 -0.51 16.74 -9.13
N LYS A 15 -1.08 16.08 -10.15
CA LYS A 15 -1.63 14.73 -10.04
C LYS A 15 -0.61 13.85 -9.32
N PRO A 16 -0.99 13.07 -8.30
CA PRO A 16 -0.06 12.17 -7.62
C PRO A 16 0.54 11.28 -8.69
N ARG A 17 1.85 11.41 -8.93
CA ARG A 17 2.57 10.55 -9.86
C ARG A 17 2.51 9.16 -9.23
N THR A 18 1.59 8.33 -9.68
CA THR A 18 1.61 6.89 -9.42
C THR A 18 2.91 6.41 -10.05
N ARG A 19 3.99 6.34 -9.26
CA ARG A 19 5.23 5.68 -9.65
C ARG A 19 4.82 4.24 -9.91
N THR A 20 4.60 3.88 -11.16
CA THR A 20 4.52 2.49 -11.58
C THR A 20 5.76 1.79 -11.01
N ALA A 21 5.53 0.71 -10.26
CA ALA A 21 6.61 -0.07 -9.66
C ALA A 21 7.65 -0.35 -10.75
N ARG A 22 8.88 0.12 -10.57
CA ARG A 22 9.92 -0.19 -11.56
C ARG A 22 10.10 -1.70 -11.53
N LYS A 23 10.15 -2.35 -12.70
CA LYS A 23 10.14 -3.81 -12.88
C LYS A 23 11.21 -4.59 -12.08
N ASN A 24 12.19 -3.90 -11.48
CA ASN A 24 13.31 -4.47 -10.73
C ASN A 24 13.36 -4.01 -9.26
N GLU A 25 12.31 -3.39 -8.71
CA GLU A 25 12.27 -3.07 -7.28
C GLU A 25 11.98 -4.34 -6.46
N PRO A 26 12.68 -4.57 -5.33
CA PRO A 26 12.45 -5.74 -4.50
C PRO A 26 11.03 -5.74 -3.92
N GLN A 27 10.38 -6.90 -3.87
CA GLN A 27 8.98 -7.03 -3.42
C GLN A 27 8.82 -8.15 -2.37
N ILE A 28 7.85 -7.98 -1.48
CA ILE A 28 7.25 -9.03 -0.67
C ILE A 28 6.04 -9.54 -1.46
N VAL A 29 6.08 -10.81 -1.85
CA VAL A 29 5.01 -11.45 -2.62
C VAL A 29 4.33 -12.47 -1.73
N VAL A 30 3.04 -12.27 -1.50
CA VAL A 30 2.18 -13.21 -0.77
C VAL A 30 1.25 -13.84 -1.79
N ARG A 31 1.27 -15.17 -1.87
CA ARG A 31 0.38 -15.95 -2.74
C ARG A 31 -0.51 -16.84 -1.90
N GLY A 32 -1.81 -16.78 -2.16
CA GLY A 32 -2.81 -17.65 -1.58
C GLY A 32 -2.94 -17.57 -0.07
N ALA A 33 -2.86 -16.37 0.51
CA ALA A 33 -3.09 -16.18 1.94
C ALA A 33 -4.52 -16.58 2.32
N ARG A 34 -4.64 -17.47 3.31
CA ARG A 34 -5.91 -18.07 3.77
C ARG A 34 -6.07 -18.01 5.30
N GLU A 35 -5.22 -17.25 5.98
CA GLU A 35 -5.27 -17.14 7.43
C GLU A 35 -6.58 -16.46 7.88
N HIS A 36 -7.23 -17.05 8.88
CA HIS A 36 -8.55 -16.64 9.37
C HIS A 36 -9.62 -16.51 8.26
N ASN A 37 -10.02 -15.28 7.93
CA ASN A 37 -11.08 -15.00 6.97
C ASN A 37 -10.57 -14.56 5.59
N LEU A 38 -9.26 -14.67 5.34
CA LEU A 38 -8.66 -14.37 4.04
C LEU A 38 -9.11 -15.38 2.99
N LYS A 39 -9.62 -14.88 1.87
CA LYS A 39 -10.18 -15.71 0.79
C LYS A 39 -9.17 -15.91 -0.34
N ASN A 40 -8.08 -16.64 -0.07
CA ASN A 40 -7.02 -16.94 -1.04
C ASN A 40 -6.42 -15.67 -1.68
N VAL A 41 -5.99 -14.73 -0.82
CA VAL A 41 -5.53 -13.40 -1.24
C VAL A 41 -4.11 -13.47 -1.81
N ASN A 42 -3.91 -12.83 -2.96
CA ASN A 42 -2.60 -12.62 -3.58
C ASN A 42 -2.26 -11.13 -3.50
N VAL A 43 -1.09 -10.77 -2.96
CA VAL A 43 -0.65 -9.37 -2.89
C VAL A 43 0.84 -9.25 -3.16
N GLU A 44 1.21 -8.17 -3.83
CA GLU A 44 2.60 -7.78 -4.12
C GLU A 44 2.85 -6.43 -3.45
N LEU A 45 3.82 -6.39 -2.55
CA LEU A 45 4.12 -5.25 -1.70
C LEU A 45 5.56 -4.79 -1.97
N PRO A 46 5.82 -3.53 -2.36
CA PRO A 46 7.18 -3.06 -2.58
C PRO A 46 7.98 -3.02 -1.27
N ARG A 47 9.18 -3.59 -1.26
CA ARG A 47 10.08 -3.51 -0.10
C ARG A 47 10.60 -2.09 0.08
N ASP A 48 11.05 -1.80 1.29
CA ASP A 48 11.66 -0.52 1.66
C ASP A 48 10.71 0.68 1.41
N LYS A 49 9.42 0.45 1.60
CA LYS A 49 8.35 1.45 1.56
C LYS A 49 7.52 1.40 2.83
N LEU A 50 6.99 2.56 3.20
CA LEU A 50 5.90 2.64 4.17
C LEU A 50 4.61 2.18 3.49
N ILE A 51 4.09 1.04 3.92
CA ILE A 51 2.85 0.44 3.41
C ILE A 51 1.77 0.57 4.49
N VAL A 52 0.58 1.02 4.09
CA VAL A 52 -0.57 1.16 4.99
C VAL A 52 -1.66 0.20 4.56
N PHE A 53 -2.08 -0.69 5.46
CA PHE A 53 -3.26 -1.53 5.28
C PHE A 53 -4.50 -0.81 5.82
N THR A 54 -5.51 -0.61 4.99
CA THR A 54 -6.75 0.10 5.33
C THR A 54 -7.98 -0.68 4.88
N GLY A 55 -9.15 -0.33 5.44
CA GLY A 55 -10.43 -1.02 5.21
C GLY A 55 -11.27 -1.20 6.48
N LEU A 56 -12.54 -1.57 6.31
CA LEU A 56 -13.52 -1.77 7.38
C LEU A 56 -13.05 -2.79 8.43
N SER A 57 -13.55 -2.67 9.67
CA SER A 57 -13.28 -3.69 10.70
C SER A 57 -13.71 -5.08 10.20
N GLY A 58 -12.91 -6.11 10.54
CA GLY A 58 -13.16 -7.48 10.06
C GLY A 58 -12.76 -7.77 8.61
N SER A 59 -12.23 -6.81 7.83
CA SER A 59 -11.85 -7.04 6.43
C SER A 59 -10.61 -7.93 6.19
N GLY A 60 -9.97 -8.44 7.25
CA GLY A 60 -8.77 -9.29 7.15
C GLY A 60 -7.42 -8.55 7.13
N LYS A 61 -7.39 -7.24 7.45
CA LYS A 61 -6.13 -6.45 7.51
C LYS A 61 -5.13 -7.03 8.50
N SER A 62 -5.57 -7.27 9.74
CA SER A 62 -4.72 -7.82 10.78
C SER A 62 -4.27 -9.24 10.44
N SER A 63 -5.17 -10.04 9.85
CA SER A 63 -4.86 -11.40 9.39
C SER A 63 -3.78 -11.42 8.30
N LEU A 64 -3.79 -10.46 7.37
CA LEU A 64 -2.75 -10.37 6.36
C LEU A 64 -1.45 -9.78 6.92
N ALA A 65 -1.52 -8.70 7.69
CA ALA A 65 -0.33 -7.98 8.16
C ALA A 65 0.40 -8.71 9.29
N PHE A 66 -0.32 -9.13 10.34
CA PHE A 66 0.25 -9.72 11.54
C PHE A 66 0.30 -11.24 11.44
N ASP A 67 -0.86 -11.88 11.21
CA ASP A 67 -0.97 -13.33 11.32
C ASP A 67 -0.33 -14.06 10.13
N THR A 68 -0.25 -13.39 8.96
CA THR A 68 0.43 -13.94 7.78
C THR A 68 1.84 -13.37 7.60
N ILE A 69 1.97 -12.08 7.24
CA ILE A 69 3.26 -11.51 6.80
C ILE A 69 4.27 -11.44 7.95
N TYR A 70 3.88 -10.88 9.09
CA TYR A 70 4.77 -10.73 10.23
C TYR A 70 5.15 -12.08 10.85
N ALA A 71 4.17 -12.95 11.10
CA ALA A 71 4.41 -14.27 11.66
C ALA A 71 5.36 -15.12 10.81
N GLU A 72 5.13 -15.19 9.49
CA GLU A 72 6.04 -15.90 8.58
C GLU A 72 7.42 -15.26 8.49
N GLY A 73 7.49 -13.92 8.50
CA GLY A 73 8.76 -13.20 8.51
C GLY A 73 9.59 -13.49 9.75
N GLN A 74 8.95 -13.53 10.93
CA GLN A 74 9.59 -13.90 12.19
C GLN A 74 10.04 -15.36 12.17
N ARG A 75 9.16 -16.28 11.79
CA ARG A 75 9.45 -17.72 11.75
C ARG A 75 10.71 -18.02 10.92
N ARG A 76 10.76 -17.51 9.68
CA ARG A 76 11.89 -17.74 8.76
C ARG A 76 13.19 -17.05 9.16
N TYR A 77 13.13 -16.08 10.08
CA TYR A 77 14.31 -15.42 10.59
C TYR A 77 14.94 -16.19 11.76
N VAL A 78 14.11 -16.93 12.51
CA VAL A 78 14.55 -17.72 13.67
C VAL A 78 15.01 -19.12 13.27
N GLU A 79 14.42 -19.69 12.22
CA GLU A 79 14.91 -20.90 11.53
C GLU A 79 16.24 -20.63 10.79
#